data_AF-A0A662UNT4-F1
#
_entry.id   AF-A0A662UNT4-F1
#
_cell.length_a   1.000
_cell.length_b   1.000
_cell.length_c   1.000
_cell.angle_alpha   90.00
_cell.angle_beta   90.00
_cell.angle_gamma   90.00
#
_symmetry.space_group_name_H-M   'P 1'
#
loop_
_entity.id
_entity.type
_entity.pdbx_description
1 polymer ?
#
loop_
_entity_poly.entity_id
_entity_poly.type
_entity_poly.pdbx_seq_one_letter_code
_entity_poly.pdbx_strand_id
1 'polypeptide(L)'
;MALSSTAHGIEDQIANLKVEVVYDLQVNEGLTVLDVTLTERLVNAIVDIKLISNNVGLIVDVVDEYGNTLPYSYDEVGRVISVFVNGTKKITITYMVSGLFDEIGIDAYSGIIDLTEYAIPLEVTIIVSGSYSTVVEPEAEVLTINDTTRIKLTRQGLYILTLWKEPTLEEDAQTVGSMVTSPTAEHTPSAPETRTPYSQQPSPPPAMEEAEYMFDEPLYLYLVITVFAVIAILALLMARKK
;
A
#
# COMPACT_ATOMS: atom_id res chain seq x y z
N MET A 1 22.83 -15.97 38.40
CA MET A 1 22.01 -14.78 38.11
C MET A 1 20.76 -15.29 37.42
N ALA A 2 19.61 -15.23 38.10
CA ALA A 2 18.34 -15.63 37.51
C ALA A 2 17.86 -14.48 36.61
N LEU A 3 17.67 -14.76 35.32
CA LEU A 3 16.90 -13.90 34.44
C LEU A 3 15.45 -13.97 34.96
N SER A 4 14.98 -12.88 35.58
CA SER A 4 13.58 -12.73 35.97
C SER A 4 12.75 -12.64 34.70
N SER A 5 12.13 -13.73 34.27
CA SER A 5 11.12 -13.70 33.20
C SER A 5 9.80 -13.22 33.82
N THR A 6 9.70 -11.93 34.07
CA THR A 6 8.39 -11.30 34.25
C THR A 6 7.85 -11.11 32.84
N ALA A 7 6.96 -11.99 32.40
CA ALA A 7 6.16 -11.78 31.20
C ALA A 7 5.25 -10.57 31.47
N HIS A 8 5.76 -9.36 31.25
CA HIS A 8 4.94 -8.16 31.11
C HIS A 8 4.31 -8.21 29.72
N GLY A 9 3.02 -7.88 29.64
CA GLY A 9 2.35 -7.75 28.36
C GLY A 9 3.09 -6.74 27.49
N ILE A 10 3.04 -6.96 26.18
CA ILE A 10 3.57 -6.09 25.11
C ILE A 10 3.26 -4.60 25.38
N GLU A 11 2.10 -4.34 25.99
CA GLU A 11 1.51 -3.01 26.20
C GLU A 11 2.09 -2.25 27.41
N ASP A 12 2.61 -2.94 28.43
CA ASP A 12 3.08 -2.26 29.66
C ASP A 12 4.40 -1.49 29.42
N GLN A 13 5.16 -1.93 28.42
CA GLN A 13 6.50 -1.43 28.14
C GLN A 13 6.51 -0.31 27.10
N ILE A 14 5.42 -0.08 26.38
CA ILE A 14 5.32 0.89 25.28
C ILE A 14 4.47 2.08 25.73
N ALA A 15 5.05 3.27 25.72
CA ALA A 15 4.36 4.51 26.08
C ALA A 15 3.74 5.24 24.89
N ASN A 16 4.34 5.12 23.71
CA ASN A 16 3.85 5.80 22.51
C ASN A 16 4.33 5.08 21.25
N LEU A 17 3.47 5.07 20.23
CA LEU A 17 3.76 4.57 18.90
C LEU A 17 3.62 5.70 17.87
N LYS A 18 4.60 5.83 16.99
CA LYS A 18 4.48 6.66 15.80
C LYS A 18 4.85 5.84 14.58
N VAL A 19 4.05 5.97 13.53
CA VAL A 19 4.25 5.21 12.30
C VAL A 19 4.15 6.14 11.12
N GLU A 20 5.11 6.08 10.23
CA GLU A 20 5.06 6.72 8.94
C GLU A 20 5.16 5.65 7.86
N VAL A 21 4.19 5.63 6.96
CA VAL A 21 4.14 4.72 5.82
C VAL A 21 4.19 5.55 4.56
N VAL A 22 5.23 5.38 3.75
CA VAL A 22 5.28 5.94 2.39
C VAL A 22 4.91 4.82 1.44
N TYR A 23 3.81 5.00 0.71
CA TYR A 23 3.20 3.94 -0.09
C TYR A 23 2.91 4.39 -1.52
N ASP A 24 3.16 3.50 -2.47
CA ASP A 24 2.82 3.69 -3.87
C ASP A 24 1.73 2.68 -4.25
N LEU A 25 0.55 3.22 -4.59
CA LEU A 25 -0.64 2.45 -4.94
C LEU A 25 -0.51 1.70 -6.28
N GLN A 26 0.33 2.18 -7.20
CA GLN A 26 0.47 1.61 -8.55
C GLN A 26 1.32 0.34 -8.52
N VAL A 27 2.38 0.35 -7.71
CA VAL A 27 3.23 -0.85 -7.51
C VAL A 27 2.77 -1.71 -6.32
N ASN A 28 1.85 -1.19 -5.50
CA ASN A 28 1.32 -1.83 -4.31
C ASN A 28 2.40 -2.22 -3.29
N GLU A 29 3.38 -1.33 -3.10
CA GLU A 29 4.50 -1.48 -2.17
C GLU A 29 4.82 -0.15 -1.48
N GLY A 30 5.50 -0.24 -0.34
CA GLY A 30 5.92 0.92 0.42
C GLY A 30 6.98 0.62 1.46
N LEU A 31 7.38 1.68 2.16
CA LEU A 31 8.33 1.66 3.26
C LEU A 31 7.63 2.18 4.51
N THR A 32 7.73 1.43 5.61
CA THR A 32 7.22 1.82 6.92
C THR A 32 8.36 2.10 7.88
N VAL A 33 8.26 3.21 8.60
CA VAL A 33 9.10 3.55 9.74
C VAL A 33 8.23 3.55 10.99
N LEU A 34 8.54 2.67 11.92
CA LEU A 34 7.83 2.46 13.17
C LEU A 34 8.72 2.91 14.34
N ASP A 35 8.35 4.03 14.95
CA ASP A 35 9.02 4.58 16.13
C ASP A 35 8.27 4.19 17.39
N VAL A 36 8.92 3.39 18.23
CA VAL A 36 8.40 2.89 19.50
C VAL A 36 9.10 3.62 20.64
N THR A 37 8.34 4.34 21.45
CA THR A 37 8.86 4.94 22.69
C THR A 37 8.46 4.06 23.87
N LEU A 38 9.45 3.59 24.62
CA LEU A 38 9.25 2.72 25.78
C LEU A 38 8.82 3.53 27.01
N THR A 39 8.13 2.92 27.98
CA THR A 39 7.69 3.55 29.24
C THR A 39 8.86 3.99 30.11
N GLU A 40 9.97 3.26 30.06
CA GLU A 40 11.24 3.57 30.73
C GLU A 40 12.43 3.12 29.89
N ARG A 41 13.65 3.39 30.36
CA ARG A 41 14.86 2.89 29.68
C ARG A 41 15.09 1.46 30.14
N LEU A 42 14.95 0.50 29.23
CA LEU A 42 15.05 -0.93 29.53
C LEU A 42 16.50 -1.42 29.36
N VAL A 43 16.90 -2.37 30.21
CA VAL A 43 18.26 -2.93 30.25
C VAL A 43 18.16 -4.45 30.25
N ASN A 44 18.81 -5.11 29.29
CA ASN A 44 18.79 -6.56 29.11
C ASN A 44 17.38 -7.16 29.09
N ALA A 45 16.49 -6.58 28.29
CA ALA A 45 15.09 -6.98 28.18
C ALA A 45 14.73 -7.35 26.73
N ILE A 46 13.62 -8.06 26.55
CA ILE A 46 13.00 -8.29 25.25
C ILE A 46 11.70 -7.51 25.20
N VAL A 47 11.51 -6.77 24.11
CA VAL A 47 10.27 -6.06 23.80
C VAL A 47 9.68 -6.68 22.55
N ASP A 48 8.49 -7.25 22.70
CA ASP A 48 7.70 -7.75 21.57
C ASP A 48 6.86 -6.59 21.03
N ILE A 49 6.89 -6.37 19.72
CA ILE A 49 6.21 -5.27 19.05
C ILE A 49 5.42 -5.87 17.89
N LYS A 50 4.10 -5.65 17.88
CA LYS A 50 3.30 -6.01 16.72
C LYS A 50 3.49 -4.97 15.63
N LEU A 51 3.60 -5.41 14.38
CA LEU A 51 3.65 -4.53 13.20
C LEU A 51 2.22 -4.24 12.72
N ILE A 52 2.00 -3.01 12.25
CA ILE A 52 0.66 -2.52 11.88
C ILE A 52 0.20 -3.00 10.49
N SER A 53 1.12 -3.48 9.66
CA SER A 53 0.87 -3.87 8.28
C SER A 53 0.60 -5.37 8.17
N ASN A 54 -0.41 -5.75 7.38
CA ASN A 54 -0.79 -7.16 7.24
C ASN A 54 0.23 -8.01 6.49
N ASN A 55 0.93 -7.40 5.53
CA ASN A 55 1.94 -8.07 4.72
C ASN A 55 3.26 -7.28 4.82
N VAL A 56 4.15 -7.82 5.66
CA VAL A 56 5.47 -7.26 5.91
C VAL A 56 6.46 -8.05 5.06
N GLY A 57 7.15 -7.35 4.18
CA GLY A 57 8.23 -7.94 3.39
C GLY A 57 9.51 -8.01 4.19
N LEU A 58 10.52 -7.25 3.76
CA LEU A 58 11.83 -7.22 4.40
C LEU A 58 11.86 -6.28 5.61
N ILE A 59 12.35 -6.76 6.76
CA ILE A 59 12.83 -5.88 7.84
C ILE A 59 14.16 -5.28 7.39
N VAL A 60 14.17 -3.97 7.14
CA VAL A 60 15.32 -3.23 6.62
C VAL A 60 16.29 -2.88 7.74
N ASP A 61 15.78 -2.37 8.86
CA ASP A 61 16.61 -1.96 9.99
C ASP A 61 15.84 -1.99 11.32
N VAL A 62 16.57 -2.21 12.41
CA VAL A 62 16.06 -2.16 13.78
C VAL A 62 17.14 -1.53 14.64
N VAL A 63 16.91 -0.30 15.08
CA VAL A 63 17.93 0.49 15.79
C VAL A 63 17.41 1.10 17.08
N ASP A 64 18.32 1.41 18.00
CA ASP A 64 18.05 2.25 19.16
C ASP A 64 18.05 3.76 18.81
N GLU A 65 17.76 4.60 19.80
CA GLU A 65 17.80 6.06 19.64
C GLU A 65 19.17 6.67 19.26
N TYR A 66 20.24 5.87 19.29
CA TYR A 66 21.60 6.28 18.92
C TYR A 66 22.00 5.72 17.55
N GLY A 67 21.12 4.98 16.88
CA GLY A 67 21.39 4.35 15.59
C GLY A 67 22.16 3.03 15.68
N ASN A 68 22.30 2.43 16.87
CA ASN A 68 22.91 1.11 16.99
C ASN A 68 21.90 0.03 16.61
N THR A 69 22.30 -0.90 15.75
CA THR A 69 21.46 -2.05 15.39
C THR A 69 21.18 -2.93 16.61
N LEU A 70 19.91 -3.25 16.82
CA LEU A 70 19.44 -4.11 17.89
C LEU A 70 19.21 -5.53 17.37
N PRO A 71 19.59 -6.59 18.12
CA PRO A 71 19.24 -7.95 17.76
C PRO A 71 17.72 -8.14 17.83
N TYR A 72 17.15 -8.83 16.84
CA TYR A 72 15.73 -9.13 16.82
C TYR A 72 15.42 -10.51 16.21
N SER A 73 14.22 -11.00 16.47
CA SER A 73 13.58 -12.08 15.71
C SER A 73 12.21 -11.61 15.22
N TYR A 74 11.80 -12.10 14.06
CA TYR A 74 10.52 -11.74 13.45
C TYR A 74 9.67 -13.00 13.22
N ASP A 75 8.46 -13.00 13.76
CA ASP A 75 7.41 -13.96 13.47
C ASP A 75 6.47 -13.36 12.42
N GLU A 76 6.58 -13.85 11.19
CA GLU A 76 5.79 -13.39 10.05
C GLU A 76 4.29 -13.69 10.20
N VAL A 77 3.93 -14.80 10.85
CA VAL A 77 2.53 -15.21 11.02
C VAL A 77 1.84 -14.35 12.08
N GLY A 78 2.50 -14.15 13.21
CA GLY A 78 2.01 -13.28 14.28
C GLY A 78 2.16 -11.79 13.98
N ARG A 79 3.03 -11.45 13.01
CA ARG A 79 3.49 -10.08 12.71
C ARG A 79 4.12 -9.42 13.94
N VAL A 80 4.87 -10.21 14.71
CA VAL A 80 5.51 -9.78 15.95
C VAL A 80 7.02 -9.76 15.76
N ILE A 81 7.65 -8.64 16.07
CA ILE A 81 9.09 -8.51 16.15
C ILE A 81 9.51 -8.43 17.62
N SER A 82 10.38 -9.36 18.03
CA SER A 82 10.94 -9.41 19.38
C SER A 82 12.33 -8.78 19.36
N VAL A 83 12.50 -7.64 20.03
CA VAL A 83 13.74 -6.85 20.02
C VAL A 83 14.45 -6.98 21.36
N PHE A 84 15.72 -7.38 21.34
CA PHE A 84 16.56 -7.34 22.53
C PHE A 84 17.11 -5.94 22.74
N VAL A 85 16.81 -5.35 23.90
CA VAL A 85 17.20 -3.99 24.27
C VAL A 85 18.16 -3.97 25.45
N ASN A 86 19.12 -3.06 25.40
CA ASN A 86 20.09 -2.87 26.47
C ASN A 86 20.45 -1.39 26.64
N GLY A 87 19.81 -0.74 27.62
CA GLY A 87 19.92 0.69 27.83
C GLY A 87 19.18 1.48 26.76
N THR A 88 18.04 1.00 26.26
CA THR A 88 17.28 1.59 25.14
C THR A 88 16.00 2.25 25.66
N LYS A 89 15.63 3.40 25.10
CA LYS A 89 14.37 4.10 25.39
C LYS A 89 13.50 4.28 24.15
N LYS A 90 14.10 4.28 22.95
CA LYS A 90 13.37 4.26 21.69
C LYS A 90 13.91 3.19 20.77
N ILE A 91 12.99 2.56 20.04
CA ILE A 91 13.31 1.60 19.00
C ILE A 91 12.71 2.15 17.71
N THR A 92 13.51 2.18 16.65
CA THR A 92 13.03 2.50 15.29
C THR A 92 13.14 1.25 14.44
N ILE A 93 12.03 0.84 13.85
CA ILE A 93 11.92 -0.34 13.00
C ILE A 93 11.55 0.11 11.59
N THR A 94 12.40 -0.19 10.63
CA THR A 94 12.16 0.12 9.21
C THR A 94 11.89 -1.16 8.47
N TYR A 95 10.79 -1.24 7.72
CA TYR A 95 10.44 -2.43 6.96
C TYR A 95 9.67 -2.11 5.69
N MET A 96 9.79 -2.98 4.69
CA MET A 96 8.96 -2.93 3.49
C MET A 96 7.58 -3.51 3.76
N VAL A 97 6.57 -2.88 3.17
CA VAL A 97 5.17 -3.32 3.20
C VAL A 97 4.68 -3.48 1.77
N SER A 98 3.82 -4.46 1.54
CA SER A 98 3.08 -4.61 0.29
C SER A 98 1.62 -4.92 0.61
N GLY A 99 0.73 -4.82 -0.38
CA GLY A 99 -0.68 -5.17 -0.22
C GLY A 99 -1.40 -4.43 0.91
N LEU A 100 -1.00 -3.19 1.21
CA LEU A 100 -1.70 -2.32 2.16
C LEU A 100 -3.06 -1.91 1.60
N PHE A 101 -3.15 -1.82 0.28
CA PHE A 101 -4.35 -1.49 -0.47
C PHE A 101 -4.60 -2.54 -1.56
N ASP A 102 -5.87 -2.80 -1.83
CA ASP A 102 -6.35 -3.55 -2.97
C ASP A 102 -6.99 -2.60 -3.97
N GLU A 103 -6.69 -2.77 -5.26
CA GLU A 103 -7.37 -2.04 -6.33
C GLU A 103 -8.80 -2.61 -6.49
N ILE A 104 -9.79 -1.74 -6.34
CA ILE A 104 -11.23 -2.09 -6.41
C ILE A 104 -11.90 -1.49 -7.66
N GLY A 105 -11.15 -0.76 -8.48
CA GLY A 105 -11.55 -0.15 -9.73
C GLY A 105 -10.42 0.69 -10.30
N ILE A 106 -10.60 1.20 -11.53
CA ILE A 106 -9.58 2.02 -12.19
C ILE A 106 -9.30 3.25 -11.32
N ASP A 107 -8.05 3.39 -10.88
CA ASP A 107 -7.60 4.45 -9.96
C ASP A 107 -8.41 4.52 -8.64
N ALA A 108 -8.95 3.39 -8.18
CA ALA A 108 -9.71 3.27 -6.94
C ALA A 108 -9.19 2.11 -6.07
N TYR A 109 -8.95 2.38 -4.79
CA TYR A 109 -8.24 1.49 -3.88
C TYR A 109 -8.94 1.41 -2.52
N SER A 110 -8.85 0.26 -1.86
CA SER A 110 -9.36 0.04 -0.51
C SER A 110 -8.31 -0.63 0.37
N GLY A 111 -8.19 -0.21 1.63
CA GLY A 111 -7.24 -0.77 2.59
C GLY A 111 -7.85 -0.91 3.99
N ILE A 112 -7.32 -1.86 4.76
CA ILE A 112 -7.72 -2.08 6.16
C ILE A 112 -6.50 -1.98 7.06
N ILE A 113 -6.58 -1.11 8.07
CA ILE A 113 -5.55 -0.95 9.10
C ILE A 113 -6.16 -1.31 10.46
N ASP A 114 -5.62 -2.32 11.12
CA ASP A 114 -6.08 -2.73 12.44
C ASP A 114 -5.17 -2.18 13.53
N LEU A 115 -5.68 -1.18 14.25
CA LEU A 115 -5.02 -0.56 15.40
C LEU A 115 -5.68 -0.95 16.73
N THR A 116 -6.51 -2.00 16.74
CA THR A 116 -7.32 -2.40 17.91
C THR A 116 -6.44 -2.85 19.09
N GLU A 117 -5.28 -3.43 18.82
CA GLU A 117 -4.37 -3.95 19.84
C GLU A 117 -3.47 -2.88 20.48
N TYR A 118 -3.52 -1.62 20.03
CA TYR A 118 -2.70 -0.54 20.57
C TYR A 118 -3.51 0.35 21.51
N ALA A 119 -3.72 -0.13 22.74
CA ALA A 119 -4.35 0.65 23.82
C ALA A 119 -3.42 1.73 24.43
N ILE A 120 -2.62 2.37 23.58
CA ILE A 120 -1.59 3.36 23.90
C ILE A 120 -1.75 4.60 22.99
N PRO A 121 -1.21 5.76 23.38
CA PRO A 121 -1.12 6.91 22.46
C PRO A 121 -0.39 6.51 21.16
N LEU A 122 -1.06 6.68 20.02
CA LEU A 122 -0.52 6.32 18.71
C LEU A 122 -0.77 7.41 17.66
N GLU A 123 0.10 7.45 16.66
CA GLU A 123 -0.07 8.28 15.45
C GLU A 123 0.46 7.50 14.24
N VAL A 124 -0.42 7.14 13.30
CA VAL A 124 -0.07 6.50 12.03
C VAL A 124 -0.31 7.51 10.92
N THR A 125 0.71 7.82 10.13
CA THR A 125 0.62 8.67 8.95
C THR A 125 0.90 7.85 7.72
N ILE A 126 -0.09 7.70 6.85
CA ILE A 126 0.05 7.05 5.55
C ILE A 126 0.20 8.15 4.50
N ILE A 127 1.26 8.08 3.72
CA ILE A 127 1.67 9.05 2.72
C ILE A 127 1.63 8.34 1.38
N VAL A 128 0.67 8.74 0.55
CA VAL A 128 0.47 8.18 -0.78
C VAL A 128 0.89 9.20 -1.83
N SER A 129 1.70 8.76 -2.80
CA SER A 129 2.06 9.56 -3.96
C SER A 129 0.83 9.73 -4.88
N GLY A 130 0.46 10.97 -5.16
CA GLY A 130 -0.72 11.34 -5.93
C GLY A 130 -1.81 12.04 -5.12
N SER A 131 -2.63 12.81 -5.81
CA SER A 131 -3.82 13.47 -5.26
C SER A 131 -5.05 12.57 -5.38
N TYR A 132 -5.53 12.04 -4.25
CA TYR A 132 -6.71 11.19 -4.19
C TYR A 132 -7.80 11.85 -3.36
N SER A 133 -9.05 11.68 -3.79
CA SER A 133 -10.19 11.78 -2.89
C SER A 133 -10.16 10.58 -1.95
N THR A 134 -10.46 10.79 -0.67
CA THR A 134 -10.31 9.76 0.36
C THR A 134 -11.46 9.79 1.35
N VAL A 135 -11.95 8.61 1.70
CA VAL A 135 -12.85 8.39 2.83
C VAL A 135 -12.17 7.42 3.79
N VAL A 136 -12.25 7.72 5.08
CA VAL A 136 -11.71 6.89 6.15
C VAL A 136 -12.77 6.68 7.21
N GLU A 137 -12.99 5.42 7.59
CA GLU A 137 -13.91 5.04 8.66
C GLU A 137 -13.18 4.25 9.74
N PRO A 138 -13.24 4.66 11.03
CA PRO A 138 -13.83 5.91 11.52
C PRO A 138 -13.09 7.14 10.99
N GLU A 139 -13.77 8.29 11.01
CA GLU A 139 -13.24 9.56 10.47
C GLU A 139 -11.82 9.85 10.99
N ALA A 140 -10.96 10.22 10.05
CA ALA A 140 -9.56 10.54 10.27
C ALA A 140 -9.18 11.83 9.56
N GLU A 141 -8.05 12.42 9.94
CA GLU A 141 -7.53 13.61 9.26
C GLU A 141 -6.93 13.21 7.91
N VAL A 142 -7.39 13.84 6.83
CA VAL A 142 -6.87 13.66 5.48
C VAL A 142 -6.43 15.01 4.94
N LEU A 143 -5.24 15.06 4.35
CA LEU A 143 -4.65 16.26 3.79
C LEU A 143 -3.96 15.96 2.46
N THR A 144 -4.38 16.65 1.40
CA THR A 144 -3.77 16.53 0.07
C THR A 144 -2.96 17.79 -0.25
N ILE A 145 -1.64 17.66 -0.35
CA ILE A 145 -0.71 18.77 -0.61
C ILE A 145 0.38 18.31 -1.58
N ASN A 146 0.67 19.13 -2.60
CA ASN A 146 1.78 18.92 -3.55
C ASN A 146 1.79 17.51 -4.17
N ASP A 147 0.64 17.08 -4.67
CA ASP A 147 0.46 15.74 -5.26
C ASP A 147 0.80 14.58 -4.31
N THR A 148 0.45 14.76 -3.04
CA THR A 148 0.60 13.73 -2.01
C THR A 148 -0.64 13.74 -1.14
N THR A 149 -1.23 12.57 -0.95
CA THR A 149 -2.36 12.36 -0.04
C THR A 149 -1.81 11.82 1.28
N ARG A 150 -2.06 12.54 2.39
CA ARG A 150 -1.65 12.15 3.74
C ARG A 150 -2.88 11.80 4.56
N ILE A 151 -2.85 10.63 5.18
CA ILE A 151 -3.93 10.12 6.02
C ILE A 151 -3.37 9.89 7.41
N LYS A 152 -3.96 10.54 8.42
CA LYS A 152 -3.46 10.52 9.78
C LYS A 152 -4.47 9.87 10.73
N LEU A 153 -4.10 8.72 11.27
CA LEU A 153 -4.87 7.92 12.22
C LEU A 153 -4.29 8.11 13.63
N THR A 154 -5.12 8.48 14.60
CA THR A 154 -4.66 8.84 15.96
C THR A 154 -5.41 8.12 17.07
N ARG A 155 -6.36 7.24 16.71
CA ARG A 155 -7.17 6.49 17.66
C ARG A 155 -6.97 5.01 17.44
N GLN A 156 -7.17 4.23 18.50
CA GLN A 156 -7.25 2.78 18.40
C GLN A 156 -8.50 2.36 17.61
N GLY A 157 -8.43 1.20 16.96
CA GLY A 157 -9.57 0.58 16.29
C GLY A 157 -9.24 0.10 14.88
N LEU A 158 -10.25 -0.48 14.23
CA LEU A 158 -10.19 -0.93 12.85
C LEU A 158 -10.54 0.23 11.91
N TYR A 159 -9.65 0.53 10.98
CA TYR A 159 -9.84 1.54 9.95
C TYR A 159 -10.06 0.92 8.59
N ILE A 160 -11.04 1.44 7.86
CA ILE A 160 -11.28 1.18 6.45
C ILE A 160 -10.95 2.46 5.70
N LEU A 161 -10.08 2.36 4.70
CA LEU A 161 -9.62 3.47 3.89
C LEU A 161 -10.06 3.21 2.45
N THR A 162 -10.68 4.20 1.81
CA THR A 162 -11.02 4.15 0.38
C THR A 162 -10.47 5.39 -0.30
N LEU A 163 -9.66 5.19 -1.34
CA LEU A 163 -9.01 6.24 -2.11
C LEU A 163 -9.43 6.12 -3.56
N TRP A 164 -9.67 7.25 -4.24
CA TRP A 164 -9.92 7.23 -5.68
C TRP A 164 -9.51 8.56 -6.33
N LYS A 165 -9.20 8.52 -7.62
CA LYS A 165 -9.08 9.73 -8.43
C LYS A 165 -10.43 10.08 -9.02
N GLU A 166 -10.77 11.36 -8.99
CA GLU A 166 -11.94 11.83 -9.74
C GLU A 166 -11.64 11.75 -11.24
N PRO A 167 -12.59 11.27 -12.07
CA PRO A 167 -12.37 11.18 -13.51
C PRO A 167 -12.14 12.58 -14.08
N THR A 168 -11.03 12.76 -14.79
CA THR A 168 -10.79 13.97 -15.58
C THR A 168 -11.77 13.97 -16.76
N LEU A 169 -12.85 14.74 -16.66
CA LEU A 169 -13.73 14.97 -17.80
C LEU A 169 -13.00 15.90 -18.77
N GLU A 170 -12.43 15.35 -19.84
CA GLU A 170 -11.96 16.17 -20.96
C GLU A 170 -13.20 16.78 -21.65
N GLU A 171 -13.38 18.09 -21.50
CA GLU A 171 -14.42 18.84 -22.20
C GLU A 171 -14.03 18.95 -23.68
N ASP A 172 -14.53 18.00 -24.49
CA ASP A 172 -14.43 18.07 -25.95
C ASP A 172 -15.26 19.24 -26.47
N ALA A 173 -14.68 20.44 -26.47
CA ALA A 173 -15.29 21.63 -27.03
C ALA A 173 -15.30 21.56 -28.57
N GLN A 174 -16.26 20.82 -29.15
CA GLN A 174 -16.58 20.96 -30.57
C GLN A 174 -17.33 22.28 -30.79
N THR A 175 -16.57 23.30 -31.20
CA THR A 175 -17.11 24.54 -31.76
C THR A 175 -17.70 24.27 -33.15
N VAL A 176 -18.98 23.93 -33.22
CA VAL A 176 -19.72 23.96 -34.50
C VAL A 176 -20.04 25.41 -34.83
N GLY A 177 -19.32 25.96 -35.81
CA GLY A 177 -19.49 27.32 -36.31
C GLY A 177 -20.92 27.59 -36.81
N SER A 178 -21.45 28.74 -36.42
CA SER A 178 -22.70 29.30 -36.92
C SER A 178 -22.60 29.67 -38.40
N MET A 179 -23.54 29.23 -39.23
CA MET A 179 -24.00 30.01 -40.38
C MET A 179 -25.53 30.00 -40.46
N VAL A 180 -26.06 31.22 -40.48
CA VAL A 180 -27.45 31.67 -40.65
C VAL A 180 -27.88 31.45 -42.12
N THR A 181 -29.11 31.04 -42.42
CA THR A 181 -30.18 31.94 -42.95
C THR A 181 -31.49 31.17 -43.19
N SER A 182 -32.62 31.78 -42.83
CA SER A 182 -33.98 31.39 -43.25
C SER A 182 -34.27 31.83 -44.70
N PRO A 183 -35.27 31.22 -45.38
CA PRO A 183 -36.48 32.01 -45.63
C PRO A 183 -37.82 31.24 -45.53
N THR A 184 -38.84 32.06 -45.29
CA THR A 184 -40.31 31.88 -45.28
C THR A 184 -40.93 31.29 -46.56
N ALA A 185 -41.89 30.35 -46.44
CA ALA A 185 -43.30 30.42 -46.93
C ALA A 185 -43.95 29.02 -47.14
N GLU A 186 -45.26 28.97 -46.90
CA GLU A 186 -46.21 27.83 -46.89
C GLU A 186 -46.37 27.04 -48.21
N HIS A 187 -46.76 25.75 -48.11
CA HIS A 187 -47.97 25.11 -48.69
C HIS A 187 -47.96 23.58 -48.46
N THR A 188 -49.10 23.03 -48.02
CA THR A 188 -49.43 21.60 -47.77
C THR A 188 -50.21 21.04 -49.00
N PRO A 189 -50.58 19.74 -49.13
CA PRO A 189 -49.99 18.44 -48.76
C PRO A 189 -49.77 17.49 -49.98
N SER A 190 -48.99 16.41 -49.82
CA SER A 190 -49.35 15.11 -50.39
C SER A 190 -48.58 13.96 -49.74
N ALA A 191 -49.33 13.00 -49.20
CA ALA A 191 -48.90 11.64 -48.88
C ALA A 191 -49.77 10.69 -49.74
N PRO A 192 -49.51 9.37 -49.84
CA PRO A 192 -48.52 8.56 -49.12
C PRO A 192 -47.70 7.63 -50.04
N GLU A 193 -46.57 7.08 -49.59
CA GLU A 193 -46.27 5.67 -49.82
C GLU A 193 -45.39 5.10 -48.69
N THR A 194 -45.91 4.03 -48.11
CA THR A 194 -45.32 3.19 -47.07
C THR A 194 -44.17 2.36 -47.62
N ARG A 195 -42.97 2.47 -47.02
CA ARG A 195 -41.98 1.39 -46.95
C ARG A 195 -41.17 1.48 -45.65
N THR A 196 -41.46 0.60 -44.70
CA THR A 196 -40.45 0.06 -43.76
C THR A 196 -39.85 -1.19 -44.42
N PRO A 197 -38.53 -1.43 -44.33
CA PRO A 197 -38.02 -2.05 -43.11
C PRO A 197 -36.56 -1.71 -42.71
N TYR A 198 -36.23 -2.18 -41.50
CA TYR A 198 -34.92 -2.43 -40.90
C TYR A 198 -34.34 -1.38 -39.93
N SER A 199 -34.60 -1.66 -38.65
CA SER A 199 -33.80 -1.28 -37.49
C SER A 199 -32.37 -1.81 -37.66
N GLN A 200 -31.38 -0.92 -37.69
CA GLN A 200 -29.99 -1.32 -37.47
C GLN A 200 -29.75 -1.43 -35.96
N GLN A 201 -29.71 -2.68 -35.50
CA GLN A 201 -29.09 -3.07 -34.23
C GLN A 201 -27.58 -2.79 -34.36
N PRO A 202 -26.94 -2.05 -33.43
CA PRO A 202 -25.48 -1.91 -33.46
C PRO A 202 -24.83 -3.29 -33.24
N SER A 203 -23.84 -3.59 -34.08
CA SER A 203 -23.07 -4.84 -34.04
C SER A 203 -22.40 -5.06 -32.69
N PRO A 204 -22.24 -6.32 -32.22
CA PRO A 204 -21.41 -6.61 -31.05
C PRO A 204 -19.94 -6.22 -31.34
N PRO A 205 -19.17 -5.83 -30.32
CA PRO A 205 -17.72 -5.64 -30.48
C PRO A 205 -17.06 -6.94 -30.95
N PRO A 206 -15.95 -6.88 -31.71
CA PRO A 206 -15.19 -8.07 -32.06
C PRO A 206 -14.73 -8.77 -30.77
N ALA A 207 -14.85 -10.10 -30.75
CA ALA A 207 -14.37 -10.94 -29.66
C ALA A 207 -12.88 -10.66 -29.43
N MET A 208 -12.49 -10.44 -28.16
CA MET A 208 -11.10 -10.42 -27.74
C MET A 208 -10.48 -11.76 -28.12
N GLU A 209 -9.57 -11.72 -29.09
CA GLU A 209 -8.63 -12.81 -29.35
C GLU A 209 -7.76 -12.91 -28.08
N GLU A 210 -7.85 -14.04 -27.38
CA GLU A 210 -7.01 -14.33 -26.22
C GLU A 210 -5.56 -14.21 -26.66
N ALA A 211 -4.87 -13.19 -26.16
CA ALA A 211 -3.43 -13.10 -26.31
C ALA A 211 -2.81 -14.24 -25.51
N GLU A 212 -2.51 -15.35 -26.18
CA GLU A 212 -1.62 -16.38 -25.65
C GLU A 212 -0.30 -15.71 -25.27
N TYR A 213 -0.05 -15.57 -23.96
CA TYR A 213 1.22 -15.13 -23.42
C TYR A 213 2.30 -16.17 -23.76
N MET A 214 2.92 -15.99 -24.92
CA MET A 214 4.11 -16.71 -25.34
C MET A 214 5.30 -16.16 -24.51
N PHE A 215 5.61 -16.82 -23.40
CA PHE A 215 6.84 -16.59 -22.64
C PHE A 215 8.05 -16.91 -23.54
N ASP A 216 8.70 -15.86 -24.05
CA ASP A 216 9.95 -15.98 -24.78
C ASP A 216 11.11 -16.14 -23.76
N GLU A 217 11.57 -17.37 -23.55
CA GLU A 217 12.73 -17.72 -22.71
C GLU A 217 14.02 -17.64 -23.53
N PRO A 218 15.10 -17.01 -22.99
CA PRO A 218 15.95 -17.78 -22.09
C PRO A 218 16.53 -16.98 -20.90
N LEU A 219 15.95 -15.86 -20.49
CA LEU A 219 16.49 -15.07 -19.36
C LEU A 219 16.32 -15.78 -18.00
N TYR A 220 15.27 -16.59 -17.83
CA TYR A 220 15.01 -17.27 -16.55
C TYR A 220 16.06 -18.35 -16.27
N LEU A 221 16.47 -19.11 -17.31
CA LEU A 221 17.55 -20.08 -17.19
C LEU A 221 18.88 -19.45 -16.72
N TYR A 222 19.21 -18.24 -17.19
CA TYR A 222 20.42 -17.54 -16.75
C TYR A 222 20.33 -17.09 -15.28
N LEU A 223 19.16 -16.66 -14.81
CA LEU A 223 18.95 -16.28 -13.41
C LEU A 223 19.08 -17.50 -12.48
N VAL A 224 18.51 -18.64 -12.87
CA VAL A 224 18.64 -19.89 -12.10
C VAL A 224 20.10 -20.39 -12.07
N ILE A 225 20.80 -20.38 -13.21
CA ILE A 225 22.21 -20.83 -13.27
C ILE A 225 23.12 -19.93 -12.43
N THR A 226 22.91 -18.60 -12.45
CA THR A 226 23.73 -17.66 -11.65
C THR A 226 23.51 -17.83 -10.15
N VAL A 227 22.28 -18.03 -9.70
CA VAL A 227 21.97 -18.31 -8.28
C VAL A 227 22.65 -19.61 -7.82
N PHE A 228 22.58 -20.69 -8.59
CA PHE A 228 23.24 -21.95 -8.24
C PHE A 228 24.77 -21.84 -8.23
N ALA A 229 25.37 -21.05 -9.13
CA ALA A 229 26.81 -20.81 -9.14
C ALA A 229 27.28 -20.04 -7.89
N VAL A 230 26.52 -19.04 -7.44
CA VAL A 230 26.81 -18.27 -6.22
C VAL A 230 26.73 -19.16 -4.99
N ILE A 231 25.71 -20.01 -4.88
CA ILE A 231 25.54 -20.95 -3.77
C ILE A 231 26.70 -21.96 -3.73
N ALA A 232 27.11 -22.50 -4.88
CA ALA A 232 28.23 -23.44 -4.95
C ALA A 232 29.57 -22.79 -4.55
N ILE A 233 29.81 -21.54 -4.96
CA ILE A 233 31.01 -20.78 -4.56
C ILE A 233 31.00 -20.52 -3.05
N LEU A 234 29.87 -20.11 -2.47
CA LEU A 234 29.73 -19.89 -1.03
C LEU A 234 29.96 -21.18 -0.23
N ALA A 235 29.43 -22.31 -0.69
CA ALA A 235 29.65 -23.61 -0.07
C ALA A 235 31.14 -24.02 -0.12
N LEU A 236 31.83 -23.77 -1.23
CA LEU A 236 33.24 -24.11 -1.40
C LEU A 236 34.17 -23.20 -0.58
N LEU A 237 33.80 -21.93 -0.40
CA LEU A 237 34.47 -20.98 0.50
C LEU A 237 34.29 -21.36 1.98
N MET A 238 33.12 -21.89 2.36
CA MET A 238 32.89 -22.41 3.71
C MET A 238 33.62 -23.73 3.97
N ALA A 239 33.75 -24.60 2.96
CA ALA A 239 34.46 -25.88 3.08
C ALA A 239 36.00 -25.72 3.20
N ARG A 240 36.58 -24.64 2.66
CA ARG A 240 38.03 -24.35 2.77
C ARG A 240 38.44 -23.69 4.09
N LYS A 241 37.48 -23.30 4.95
CA LYS A 241 37.72 -22.66 6.24
C LYS A 241 37.69 -23.63 7.45
N LYS A 242 37.65 -24.93 7.20
CA LYS A 242 37.95 -26.01 8.17
C LYS A 242 39.27 -26.67 7.82
#